data_AF-A0A9D2U0J2-F1
#
_entry.id   AF-A0A9D2U0J2-F1
#
_cell.length_a   1.000
_cell.length_b   1.000
_cell.length_c   1.000
_cell.angle_alpha   90.00
_cell.angle_beta   90.00
_cell.angle_gamma   90.00
#
_symmetry.space_group_name_H-M   'P 1'
#
loop_
_entity.id
_entity.type
_entity.pdbx_description
1 polymer ?
#
loop_
_entity_poly.entity_id
_entity_poly.type
_entity_poly.pdbx_seq_one_letter_code
_entity_poly.pdbx_strand_id
1 'polypeptide(L)'
;MYRYTAVQWAFFFFFYCFFGWCFESAYVSLCKRKFVNRGFIRGPFLPLYGSGAVMMLLVSAPVKDSLVLVFLAGCVGATALEYVTGVVMEALFKVRYWDYSNQRFQFQGQICLSSTL
;
A
#
# COMPACT_ATOMS: atom_id res chain seq x y z
N MET A 1 -2.70 -24.18 -8.59
CA MET A 1 -3.07 -22.76 -8.75
C MET A 1 -4.14 -22.46 -7.70
N TYR A 2 -3.84 -21.69 -6.66
CA TYR A 2 -4.84 -21.35 -5.64
C TYR A 2 -5.92 -20.50 -6.31
N ARG A 3 -7.07 -21.10 -6.62
CA ARG A 3 -8.23 -20.38 -7.17
C ARG A 3 -9.03 -19.82 -6.01
N TYR A 4 -8.62 -18.65 -5.53
CA TYR A 4 -9.43 -17.90 -4.59
C TYR A 4 -10.69 -17.40 -5.29
N THR A 5 -11.83 -17.49 -4.60
CA THR A 5 -13.07 -16.91 -5.10
C THR A 5 -13.05 -15.39 -4.97
N ALA A 6 -13.89 -14.69 -5.74
CA ALA A 6 -14.01 -13.23 -5.64
C ALA A 6 -14.35 -12.77 -4.20
N VAL A 7 -15.13 -13.58 -3.47
CA VAL A 7 -15.47 -13.32 -2.06
C VAL A 7 -14.24 -13.40 -1.16
N GLN A 8 -13.35 -14.36 -1.38
CA GLN A 8 -12.10 -14.47 -0.63
C GLN A 8 -11.17 -13.29 -0.90
N TRP A 9 -11.06 -12.85 -2.15
CA TRP A 9 -10.30 -11.65 -2.50
C TRP A 9 -10.86 -10.40 -1.84
N ALA A 10 -12.18 -10.22 -1.86
CA ALA A 10 -12.84 -9.13 -1.16
C ALA A 10 -12.58 -9.20 0.35
N PHE A 11 -12.67 -10.38 0.94
CA PHE A 11 -12.36 -10.58 2.36
C PHE A 11 -10.92 -10.18 2.69
N PHE A 12 -9.93 -10.67 1.93
CA PHE A 12 -8.54 -10.26 2.12
C PHE A 12 -8.38 -8.74 2.02
N PHE A 13 -8.96 -8.13 0.98
CA PHE A 13 -8.89 -6.69 0.81
C PHE A 13 -9.43 -5.93 2.03
N PHE A 14 -10.66 -6.23 2.48
CA PHE A 14 -11.27 -5.51 3.61
C PHE A 14 -10.58 -5.82 4.94
N PHE A 15 -10.13 -7.06 5.12
CA PHE A 15 -9.38 -7.47 6.31
C PHE A 15 -8.08 -6.68 6.44
N TYR A 16 -7.28 -6.61 5.37
CA TYR A 16 -6.04 -5.85 5.38
C TYR A 16 -6.26 -4.34 5.43
N CYS A 17 -7.36 -3.81 4.84
CA CYS A 17 -7.75 -2.41 5.02
C CYS A 17 -7.98 -2.05 6.49
N PHE A 18 -8.67 -2.93 7.23
CA PHE A 18 -8.99 -2.71 8.64
C PHE A 18 -7.75 -2.84 9.52
N PHE A 19 -6.93 -3.87 9.31
CA PHE A 19 -5.68 -4.04 10.07
C PHE A 19 -4.68 -2.91 9.81
N GLY A 20 -4.54 -2.49 8.55
CA GLY A 20 -3.73 -1.33 8.20
C GLY A 20 -4.22 -0.05 8.88
N TRP A 21 -5.54 0.14 8.92
CA TRP A 21 -6.15 1.24 9.66
C TRP A 21 -5.86 1.16 11.17
N CYS A 22 -6.00 0.00 11.80
CA CYS A 22 -5.68 -0.19 13.22
C CYS A 22 -4.21 0.15 13.50
N PHE A 23 -3.29 -0.37 12.68
CA PHE A 23 -1.86 -0.13 12.84
C PHE A 23 -1.51 1.35 12.68
N GLU A 24 -1.92 1.98 11.57
CA GLU A 24 -1.56 3.37 11.29
C GLU A 24 -2.23 4.34 12.27
N SER A 25 -3.50 4.11 12.61
CA SER A 25 -4.21 4.93 13.58
C SER A 25 -3.62 4.78 14.98
N ALA A 26 -3.26 3.56 15.41
CA ALA A 26 -2.59 3.34 16.68
C ALA A 26 -1.20 3.99 16.71
N TYR A 27 -0.39 3.77 15.68
CA TYR A 27 0.96 4.33 15.58
C TYR A 27 0.96 5.86 15.65
N VAL A 28 0.15 6.52 14.82
CA VAL A 28 0.06 7.99 14.83
C VAL A 28 -0.54 8.50 16.13
N SER A 29 -1.50 7.76 16.71
CA SER A 29 -2.09 8.15 17.99
C SER A 29 -1.10 8.08 19.14
N LEU A 30 -0.22 7.07 19.16
CA LEU A 30 0.87 6.94 20.12
C LEU A 30 1.90 8.06 19.94
N CYS A 31 2.36 8.30 18.70
CA CYS A 31 3.34 9.34 18.41
C CYS A 31 2.84 10.75 18.76
N LYS A 32 1.56 11.05 18.48
CA LYS A 32 0.96 12.36 18.76
C LYS A 32 0.31 12.47 20.15
N ARG A 33 0.29 11.37 20.92
CA ARG A 33 -0.43 11.24 22.21
C ARG A 33 -1.89 11.73 22.15
N LYS A 34 -2.53 11.58 21.00
CA LYS A 34 -3.92 12.00 20.74
C LYS A 34 -4.56 10.96 19.85
N PHE A 35 -5.83 10.64 20.06
CA PHE A 35 -6.55 9.74 19.16
C PHE A 35 -6.71 10.39 17.79
N VAL A 36 -6.02 9.84 16.79
CA VAL A 36 -6.05 10.29 15.40
C VAL A 36 -6.58 9.16 14.54
N ASN A 37 -7.74 9.39 13.90
CA ASN A 37 -8.27 8.50 12.89
C ASN A 37 -7.60 8.81 11.55
N ARG A 38 -6.82 7.86 11.03
CA ARG A 38 -6.14 7.96 9.71
C ARG A 38 -6.96 7.36 8.57
N GLY A 39 -8.13 6.80 8.89
CA GLY A 39 -9.00 6.15 7.94
C GLY A 39 -9.50 7.06 6.82
N PHE A 40 -9.66 6.48 5.65
CA PHE A 40 -10.13 7.17 4.46
C PHE A 40 -11.60 7.61 4.64
N ILE A 41 -11.94 8.85 4.28
CA ILE A 41 -13.28 9.45 4.47
C ILE A 41 -13.79 9.25 5.93
N ARG A 42 -12.90 9.33 6.92
CA ARG A 42 -13.21 9.12 8.36
C ARG A 42 -13.74 7.71 8.71
N GLY A 43 -13.78 6.76 7.78
CA GLY A 43 -14.16 5.36 8.03
C GLY A 43 -12.96 4.51 8.48
N PRO A 44 -13.19 3.34 9.10
CA PRO A 44 -12.11 2.48 9.63
C PRO A 44 -11.42 1.63 8.53
N PHE A 45 -11.12 2.25 7.39
CA PHE A 45 -10.56 1.56 6.23
C PHE A 45 -9.42 2.35 5.63
N LEU A 46 -8.32 1.66 5.35
CA LEU A 46 -7.16 2.21 4.66
C LEU A 46 -6.95 1.41 3.37
N PRO A 47 -7.60 1.80 2.25
CA PRO A 47 -7.58 1.05 0.98
C PRO A 47 -6.19 0.71 0.47
N LEU A 48 -5.19 1.56 0.78
CA LEU A 48 -3.79 1.36 0.42
C LEU A 48 -3.22 0.03 0.96
N TYR A 49 -3.59 -0.35 2.19
CA TYR A 49 -3.10 -1.59 2.80
C TYR A 49 -3.81 -2.82 2.21
N GLY A 50 -5.10 -2.71 1.92
CA GLY A 50 -5.85 -3.77 1.24
C GLY A 50 -5.36 -4.01 -0.19
N SER A 51 -5.16 -2.93 -0.95
CA SER A 51 -4.62 -3.02 -2.32
C SER A 51 -3.19 -3.54 -2.31
N GLY A 52 -2.36 -3.10 -1.36
CA GLY A 52 -1.00 -3.60 -1.15
C GLY A 52 -0.95 -5.10 -0.93
N ALA A 53 -1.76 -5.61 0.00
CA ALA A 53 -1.81 -7.04 0.31
C ALA A 53 -2.32 -7.88 -0.86
N VAL A 54 -3.39 -7.45 -1.53
CA VAL A 54 -3.93 -8.17 -2.71
C VAL A 54 -2.92 -8.19 -3.84
N MET A 55 -2.28 -7.04 -4.12
CA MET A 55 -1.26 -6.94 -5.15
C MET A 55 -0.09 -7.87 -4.82
N MET A 56 0.42 -7.86 -3.58
CA MET A 56 1.52 -8.75 -3.17
C MET A 56 1.17 -10.23 -3.33
N LEU A 57 -0.05 -10.64 -3.00
CA LEU A 57 -0.51 -12.02 -3.22
C LEU A 57 -0.56 -12.36 -4.72
N LEU A 58 -0.93 -11.41 -5.58
CA LEU A 58 -1.00 -11.63 -7.03
C LEU A 58 0.38 -11.75 -7.68
N VAL A 59 1.33 -10.86 -7.35
CA VAL A 59 2.68 -10.92 -7.95
C VAL A 59 3.55 -12.03 -7.36
N SER A 60 3.36 -12.40 -6.09
CA SER A 60 4.16 -13.48 -5.47
C SER A 60 3.68 -14.89 -5.85
N ALA A 61 2.38 -15.09 -6.08
CA ALA A 61 1.81 -16.40 -6.40
C ALA A 61 2.48 -17.16 -7.58
N PRO A 62 2.81 -16.54 -8.73
CA PRO A 62 3.45 -17.23 -9.85
C PRO A 62 4.94 -17.53 -9.63
N VAL A 63 5.62 -16.81 -8.73
CA VAL A 63 7.08 -16.90 -8.52
C VAL A 63 7.47 -17.39 -7.13
N LYS A 64 6.51 -17.92 -6.38
CA LYS A 64 6.64 -18.36 -4.98
C LYS A 64 7.80 -19.32 -4.69
N ASP A 65 8.26 -20.05 -5.70
CA ASP A 65 9.30 -21.08 -5.54
C ASP A 65 10.72 -20.49 -5.50
N SER A 66 10.89 -19.21 -5.87
CA SER A 66 12.16 -18.50 -5.81
C SER A 66 12.04 -17.23 -4.98
N LEU A 67 12.73 -17.20 -3.83
CA LEU A 67 12.74 -16.06 -2.92
C LEU A 67 13.20 -14.76 -3.60
N VAL A 68 14.20 -14.87 -4.50
CA VAL A 68 14.73 -13.73 -5.25
C VAL A 68 13.68 -13.16 -6.21
N LEU A 69 12.94 -14.03 -6.90
CA LEU A 69 11.89 -13.58 -7.81
C LEU A 69 10.69 -12.99 -7.06
N VAL A 70 10.33 -13.54 -5.89
CA VAL A 70 9.31 -12.96 -5.02
C VAL A 70 9.71 -11.55 -4.58
N PHE A 71 10.97 -11.36 -4.16
CA PHE A 71 11.47 -10.04 -3.78
C PHE A 71 11.40 -9.05 -4.94
N LEU A 72 11.94 -9.41 -6.12
CA LEU A 72 11.93 -8.53 -7.28
C LEU A 72 10.51 -8.20 -7.77
N ALA A 73 9.62 -9.20 -7.83
CA ALA A 73 8.22 -8.98 -8.20
C ALA A 73 7.49 -8.12 -7.16
N GLY A 74 7.82 -8.30 -5.87
CA GLY A 74 7.32 -7.47 -4.78
C GLY A 74 7.79 -6.02 -4.89
N CYS A 75 9.07 -5.76 -5.14
CA CYS A 75 9.60 -4.42 -5.37
C CYS A 75 8.85 -3.74 -6.52
N VAL A 76 8.77 -4.38 -7.69
CA VAL A 76 8.07 -3.82 -8.86
C VAL A 76 6.60 -3.55 -8.55
N GLY A 77 5.93 -4.50 -7.90
CA GLY A 77 4.54 -4.37 -7.50
C GLY A 77 4.32 -3.20 -6.52
N ALA A 78 5.17 -3.08 -5.49
CA ALA A 78 5.09 -2.03 -4.49
C ALA A 78 5.29 -0.65 -5.12
N THR A 79 6.34 -0.50 -5.94
CA THR A 79 6.63 0.76 -6.64
C THR A 79 5.48 1.15 -7.58
N ALA A 80 4.91 0.19 -8.31
CA ALA A 80 3.77 0.46 -9.19
C ALA A 80 2.53 0.92 -8.41
N LEU A 81 2.25 0.26 -7.28
CA LEU A 81 1.12 0.62 -6.43
C LEU A 81 1.31 1.97 -5.74
N GLU A 82 2.53 2.26 -5.26
CA GLU A 82 2.90 3.58 -4.72
C GLU A 82 2.67 4.64 -5.81
N TYR A 83 3.26 4.49 -7.00
CA TYR A 83 3.10 5.44 -8.08
C TYR A 83 1.63 5.68 -8.47
N VAL A 84 0.87 4.61 -8.72
CA VAL A 84 -0.55 4.71 -9.13
C VAL A 84 -1.37 5.38 -8.04
N THR A 85 -1.18 4.99 -6.77
CA THR A 85 -1.93 5.61 -5.67
C THR A 85 -1.58 7.09 -5.55
N GLY A 86 -0.30 7.44 -5.62
CA GLY A 86 0.16 8.83 -5.54
C GLY A 86 -0.45 9.71 -6.63
N VAL A 87 -0.42 9.23 -7.88
CA VAL A 87 -1.02 9.93 -9.03
C VAL A 87 -2.54 10.02 -8.92
N VAL A 88 -3.23 8.94 -8.56
CA VAL A 88 -4.70 8.93 -8.43
C VAL A 88 -5.16 9.88 -7.33
N MET A 89 -4.45 9.90 -6.20
CA MET A 89 -4.78 10.79 -5.08
C MET A 89 -4.57 12.26 -5.42
N GLU A 90 -3.49 12.58 -6.14
CA GLU A 90 -3.25 13.93 -6.64
C GLU A 90 -4.29 14.33 -7.71
N ALA A 91 -4.66 13.41 -8.59
CA ALA A 91 -5.64 13.67 -9.66
C ALA A 91 -7.06 13.90 -9.11
N LEU A 92 -7.54 13.02 -8.23
CA LEU A 92 -8.91 13.02 -7.73
C LEU A 92 -9.13 13.97 -6.55
N PHE A 93 -8.17 14.00 -5.61
CA PHE A 93 -8.34 14.73 -4.34
C PHE A 93 -7.46 15.98 -4.25
N LYS A 94 -6.58 16.22 -5.22
CA LYS A 94 -5.60 17.33 -5.21
C LYS A 94 -4.75 17.35 -3.93
N VAL A 95 -4.52 16.17 -3.34
CA VAL A 95 -3.72 15.96 -2.14
C VAL A 95 -2.57 15.02 -2.47
N ARG A 96 -1.35 15.43 -2.14
CA ARG A 96 -0.19 14.53 -2.11
C ARG A 96 -0.06 13.87 -0.75
N TYR A 97 -0.14 12.54 -0.70
CA TYR A 97 0.02 11.79 0.56
C TYR A 97 1.47 11.71 1.02
N TRP A 98 2.41 11.69 0.09
CA TRP A 98 3.84 11.71 0.32
C TRP A 98 4.52 12.60 -0.72
N ASP A 99 5.73 13.07 -0.38
CA ASP A 99 6.55 13.88 -1.25
C ASP A 99 8.00 13.41 -1.18
N TYR A 100 8.45 12.72 -2.23
CA TYR A 100 9.82 12.27 -2.38
C TYR A 100 10.68 13.21 -3.24
N SER A 101 10.25 14.46 -3.50
CA SER A 101 10.99 15.38 -4.38
C SER A 101 12.43 15.67 -3.91
N ASN A 102 12.68 15.56 -2.60
CA ASN A 102 14.00 15.75 -1.99
C ASN A 102 14.83 14.46 -1.87
N GLN A 103 14.34 13.32 -2.35
CA GLN A 103 15.05 12.04 -2.31
C GLN A 103 15.84 11.81 -3.61
N ARG A 104 17.00 11.14 -3.49
CA ARG A 104 17.78 10.74 -4.67
C ARG A 104 17.05 9.62 -5.42
N PHE A 105 17.20 9.58 -6.74
CA PHE A 105 16.53 8.60 -7.61
C PHE A 105 14.99 8.58 -7.43
N GLN A 106 14.40 9.75 -7.27
CA GLN A 106 12.95 9.93 -7.27
C GLN A 106 12.41 10.09 -8.69
N PHE A 107 11.15 9.69 -8.90
CA PHE A 107 10.40 9.99 -10.12
C PHE A 107 9.12 10.76 -9.78
N GLN A 108 8.99 11.97 -10.35
CA GLN A 108 7.88 12.91 -10.15
C GLN A 108 7.53 13.24 -8.69
N GLY A 109 8.45 12.98 -7.75
CA GLY A 109 8.21 13.07 -6.30
C GLY A 109 7.20 12.04 -5.77
N GLN A 110 6.75 11.11 -6.61
CA GLN A 110 5.72 10.12 -6.32
C GLN A 110 6.30 8.78 -5.87
N ILE A 111 7.48 8.40 -6.39
CA ILE A 111 8.20 7.20 -5.98
C ILE A 111 9.68 7.52 -5.81
N CYS A 112 10.38 6.74 -4.99
CA CYS A 112 11.84 6.80 -4.91
C CYS A 112 12.46 5.41 -4.68
N LEU A 113 13.70 5.25 -5.14
CA LEU A 113 14.43 3.99 -5.00
C LEU A 113 14.58 3.59 -3.52
N SER A 114 14.80 4.55 -2.62
CA SER A 114 14.93 4.31 -1.18
C SER A 114 13.64 3.82 -0.50
N SER A 115 12.47 4.06 -1.09
CA SER A 115 11.20 3.50 -0.59
C SER A 115 11.03 2.04 -1.03
N THR A 116 11.68 1.66 -2.13
CA THR A 116 11.53 0.35 -2.78
C THR A 116 12.51 -0.70 -2.24
N LEU A 117 13.71 -0.28 -1.83
CA LEU A 117 14.80 -1.13 -1.31
C LEU A 117 14.79 -1.21 0.22
#